data_AF-A0A1Q9D0K2-F1
#
_entry.id   AF-A0A1Q9D0K2-F1
#
_cell.length_a   1.000
_cell.length_b   1.000
_cell.length_c   1.000
_cell.angle_alpha   90.00
_cell.angle_beta   90.00
_cell.angle_gamma   90.00
#
_symmetry.space_group_name_H-M   'P 1'
#
loop_
_entity.id
_entity.type
_entity.pdbx_description
1 polymer ?
#
loop_
_entity_poly.entity_id
_entity_poly.type
_entity_poly.pdbx_seq_one_letter_code
_entity_poly.pdbx_strand_id
1 'polypeptide(L)'
;MRHRWRLVGRGLDVVLRCWGGGFEVASLKVAAVGLREDIDNLWGPPAAFRCVRCHSLKSRLSGVTADAGQFFETVEPLSAVRAANAILQATRLQHGHDTVTVVKSRRVCGFLGGQPDTRSRRFVVFRFSELLGCFAGCMNILLCTMRGLTFKLDGLPIGGLMSRIAASCVLAWQEACWVASELRRAACGFHVEGLQWAQLAVCRRYVDDILVISRCFCYSCLVEFLRRCYTVKFDAEPHADTLRWLDIVVSMEERTVGIKDTLFEVPPAWCVQQKHLRALLAGRMARYQKLQLSTEQWQTDLAHCMLRLVYQGFTRHRLRNLAFTLWRPQFSYMIDFLKSFVCCKVFIATAMGFLSLLLLVLLFLEGEVAAMGWQGPGRWKSYGSYNKHYQQGGYNHRSSEGPQVIRVELGENRRRSRSPQKTKKSKKSRKSSSSSSSVSDDRRKSSKSKQSRLQAELKALREEKAAREEAEREKAFKEELMAQVRAAREEMREEFASSTNVVPTPVRSGTATPRVPASGSQGTSATEFSAAHRLIIHQALGGYEGVKSCGSWDELSNKLATETDDDLKALYKSVIKKGAVPKSTGAQVCKIVTHFQRLISAFEEGN
;
A
#
# COMPACT_ATOMS: atom_id res chain seq x y z
N MET A 1 13.84 21.74 4.57
CA MET A 1 12.46 21.97 4.09
C MET A 1 11.54 20.75 4.20
N ARG A 2 11.87 19.57 3.65
CA ARG A 2 10.98 18.37 3.66
C ARG A 2 10.40 18.01 5.03
N HIS A 3 11.15 18.20 6.12
CA HIS A 3 10.65 17.89 7.47
C HIS A 3 9.46 18.76 7.90
N ARG A 4 9.39 20.02 7.48
CA ARG A 4 8.27 20.93 7.82
C ARG A 4 7.00 20.54 7.06
N TRP A 5 7.11 20.24 5.77
CA TRP A 5 5.99 19.74 4.95
C TRP A 5 5.41 18.42 5.47
N ARG A 6 6.26 17.54 6.01
CA ARG A 6 5.78 16.34 6.70
C ARG A 6 4.91 16.66 7.91
N LEU A 7 5.12 17.77 8.61
CA LEU A 7 4.26 18.17 9.74
C LEU A 7 2.88 18.64 9.25
N VAL A 8 2.80 19.33 8.12
CA VAL A 8 1.53 19.71 7.48
C VAL A 8 0.75 18.46 7.08
N GLY A 9 1.39 17.52 6.37
CA GLY A 9 0.75 16.26 5.98
C GLY A 9 0.30 15.41 7.17
N ARG A 10 1.05 15.46 8.28
CA ARG A 10 0.63 14.84 9.56
C ARG A 10 -0.53 15.56 10.22
N GLY A 11 -0.60 16.89 10.13
CA GLY A 11 -1.75 17.65 10.62
C GLY A 11 -3.03 17.23 9.93
N LEU A 12 -3.00 17.14 8.60
CA LEU A 12 -4.12 16.63 7.82
C LEU A 12 -4.46 15.17 8.13
N ASP A 13 -3.45 14.31 8.32
CA ASP A 13 -3.68 12.92 8.71
C ASP A 13 -4.31 12.79 10.10
N VAL A 14 -3.94 13.65 11.06
CA VAL A 14 -4.60 13.70 12.39
C VAL A 14 -6.05 14.15 12.23
N VAL A 15 -6.31 15.23 11.49
CA VAL A 15 -7.67 15.71 11.23
C VAL A 15 -8.52 14.61 10.59
N LEU A 16 -8.03 13.98 9.52
CA LEU A 16 -8.73 12.91 8.81
C LEU A 16 -9.12 11.75 9.74
N ARG A 17 -8.20 11.34 10.63
CA ARG A 17 -8.45 10.28 11.62
C ARG A 17 -9.45 10.70 12.69
N CYS A 18 -9.40 11.95 13.16
CA CYS A 18 -10.34 12.46 14.15
C CYS A 18 -11.74 12.67 13.57
N TRP A 19 -11.85 13.00 12.28
CA TRP A 19 -13.13 13.06 11.57
C TRP A 19 -13.80 11.68 11.47
N GLY A 20 -13.04 10.65 11.06
CA GLY A 20 -13.49 9.26 11.11
C GLY A 20 -14.58 8.85 10.10
N GLY A 21 -14.87 9.67 9.09
CA GLY A 21 -15.95 9.40 8.12
C GLY A 21 -15.63 8.40 7.00
N GLY A 22 -14.36 8.02 6.82
CA GLY A 22 -13.93 7.07 5.77
C GLY A 22 -13.72 5.65 6.28
N PHE A 23 -13.48 4.72 5.36
CA PHE A 23 -13.16 3.32 5.66
C PHE A 23 -11.66 3.09 5.93
N GLU A 24 -10.84 4.15 5.91
CA GLU A 24 -9.39 4.05 6.06
C GLU A 24 -8.97 3.58 7.44
N VAL A 25 -8.20 2.49 7.49
CA VAL A 25 -7.55 2.01 8.72
C VAL A 25 -6.16 2.63 8.85
N ALA A 26 -5.89 3.25 10.00
CA ALA A 26 -4.69 4.04 10.22
C ALA A 26 -3.36 3.24 10.22
N SER A 27 -3.42 1.92 10.42
CA SER A 27 -2.26 1.03 10.38
C SER A 27 -2.67 -0.45 10.31
N LEU A 28 -1.75 -1.30 9.85
CA LEU A 28 -1.89 -2.76 9.93
C LEU A 28 -2.27 -3.26 11.34
N LYS A 29 -1.79 -2.57 12.39
CA LYS A 29 -2.07 -2.94 13.79
C LYS A 29 -3.55 -2.84 14.14
N VAL A 30 -4.27 -1.91 13.53
CA VAL A 30 -5.71 -1.67 13.79
C VAL A 30 -6.61 -2.27 12.71
N ALA A 31 -6.04 -2.69 11.58
CA ALA A 31 -6.78 -3.24 10.43
C ALA A 31 -7.73 -4.39 10.80
N ALA A 32 -7.33 -5.26 11.74
CA ALA A 32 -8.11 -6.40 12.18
C ALA A 32 -8.90 -6.17 13.47
N VAL A 33 -8.70 -5.04 14.14
CA VAL A 33 -9.33 -4.79 15.44
C VAL A 33 -10.83 -4.62 15.23
N GLY A 34 -11.63 -5.43 15.91
CA GLY A 34 -13.09 -5.43 15.77
C GLY A 34 -13.62 -6.10 14.50
N LEU A 35 -12.78 -6.57 13.59
CA LEU A 35 -13.23 -7.09 12.28
C LEU A 35 -14.20 -8.28 12.42
N ARG A 36 -13.92 -9.22 13.34
CA ARG A 36 -14.81 -10.37 13.59
C ARG A 36 -16.17 -9.90 14.11
N GLU A 37 -16.17 -9.01 15.10
CA GLU A 37 -17.39 -8.43 15.68
C GLU A 37 -18.21 -7.66 14.63
N ASP A 38 -17.54 -6.90 13.76
CA ASP A 38 -18.20 -6.19 12.66
C ASP A 38 -18.87 -7.18 11.68
N ILE A 39 -18.21 -8.29 11.36
CA ILE A 39 -18.76 -9.35 10.49
C ILE A 39 -19.96 -10.03 11.14
N ASP A 40 -19.88 -10.31 12.43
CA ASP A 40 -20.95 -10.97 13.19
C ASP A 40 -22.19 -10.06 13.32
N ASN A 41 -21.97 -8.75 13.45
CA ASN A 41 -23.01 -7.72 13.52
C ASN A 41 -23.68 -7.39 12.17
N LEU A 42 -23.20 -7.97 11.05
CA LEU A 42 -23.85 -7.78 9.76
C LEU A 42 -25.26 -8.36 9.76
N TRP A 43 -26.21 -7.54 9.31
CA TRP A 43 -27.56 -7.98 9.04
C TRP A 43 -27.59 -8.92 7.84
N GLY A 44 -28.34 -10.02 7.96
CA GLY A 44 -28.56 -10.98 6.88
C GLY A 44 -30.05 -11.12 6.60
N PRO A 45 -30.47 -11.13 5.33
CA PRO A 45 -31.87 -11.33 4.99
C PRO A 45 -32.35 -12.73 5.39
N PRO A 46 -33.66 -12.92 5.66
CA PRO A 46 -34.23 -14.24 5.94
C PRO A 46 -33.92 -15.26 4.83
N ALA A 47 -33.97 -14.80 3.57
CA ALA A 47 -33.47 -15.52 2.40
C ALA A 47 -31.95 -15.33 2.26
N ALA A 48 -31.18 -15.86 3.22
CA ALA A 48 -29.73 -15.62 3.36
C ALA A 48 -28.85 -15.98 2.13
N PHE A 49 -29.41 -16.70 1.15
CA PHE A 49 -28.74 -17.17 -0.06
C PHE A 49 -29.10 -16.38 -1.32
N ARG A 50 -29.88 -15.29 -1.21
CA ARG A 50 -30.16 -14.40 -2.34
C ARG A 50 -29.57 -13.02 -2.10
N CYS A 51 -28.97 -12.46 -3.15
CA CYS A 51 -28.49 -11.09 -3.13
C CYS A 51 -29.67 -10.12 -3.05
N VAL A 52 -29.60 -9.14 -2.15
CA VAL A 52 -30.64 -8.10 -2.01
C VAL A 52 -30.75 -7.24 -3.27
N ARG A 53 -29.62 -6.98 -3.95
CA ARG A 53 -29.57 -6.08 -5.11
C ARG A 53 -29.99 -6.75 -6.42
N CYS A 54 -29.42 -7.92 -6.72
CA CYS A 54 -29.58 -8.58 -8.04
C CYS A 54 -30.35 -9.89 -7.98
N HIS A 55 -30.78 -10.32 -6.79
CA HIS A 55 -31.53 -11.56 -6.53
C HIS A 55 -30.85 -12.88 -6.92
N SER A 56 -29.62 -12.81 -7.46
CA SER A 56 -28.78 -13.97 -7.74
C SER A 56 -28.44 -14.75 -6.47
N LEU A 57 -28.17 -16.03 -6.65
CA LEU A 57 -27.72 -16.90 -5.56
C LEU A 57 -26.35 -16.44 -5.05
N LYS A 58 -26.14 -16.59 -3.74
CA LYS A 58 -24.88 -16.28 -3.06
C LYS A 58 -24.69 -17.17 -1.85
N SER A 59 -23.45 -17.23 -1.37
CA SER A 59 -23.11 -17.76 -0.05
C SER A 59 -23.75 -16.90 1.07
N ARG A 60 -23.79 -17.45 2.30
CA ARG A 60 -24.31 -16.73 3.47
C ARG A 60 -23.52 -15.46 3.78
N LEU A 61 -22.23 -15.48 3.48
CA LEU A 61 -21.31 -14.35 3.61
C LEU A 61 -20.52 -14.24 2.30
N SER A 62 -20.47 -13.06 1.72
CA SER A 62 -19.67 -12.78 0.53
C SER A 62 -18.74 -11.62 0.82
N GLY A 63 -17.59 -11.58 0.17
CA GLY A 63 -16.70 -10.45 0.27
C GLY A 63 -15.80 -10.33 -0.95
N VAL A 64 -15.09 -9.22 -0.99
CA VAL A 64 -14.13 -8.87 -2.04
C VAL A 64 -12.95 -8.14 -1.42
N THR A 65 -11.77 -8.49 -1.92
CA THR A 65 -10.53 -7.78 -1.74
C THR A 65 -10.16 -7.12 -3.06
N ALA A 66 -9.68 -5.89 -3.03
CA ALA A 66 -9.29 -5.19 -4.24
C ALA A 66 -8.14 -4.24 -3.98
N ASP A 67 -7.31 -4.04 -5.01
CA ASP A 67 -6.17 -3.11 -5.00
C ASP A 67 -6.41 -1.97 -6.00
N ALA A 68 -5.85 -0.80 -5.72
CA ALA A 68 -5.93 0.37 -6.59
C ALA A 68 -4.55 0.68 -7.20
N GLY A 69 -4.05 -0.19 -8.08
CA GLY A 69 -2.67 -0.18 -8.60
C GLY A 69 -2.18 1.10 -9.31
N GLN A 70 -3.06 2.07 -9.62
CA GLN A 70 -2.72 3.38 -10.20
C GLN A 70 -3.42 4.56 -9.49
N PHE A 71 -3.70 4.43 -8.20
CA PHE A 71 -4.56 5.41 -7.52
C PHE A 71 -4.00 6.83 -7.50
N PHE A 72 -2.68 7.02 -7.39
CA PHE A 72 -2.08 8.35 -7.39
C PHE A 72 -2.25 9.08 -8.72
N GLU A 73 -2.18 8.35 -9.83
CA GLU A 73 -2.28 8.90 -11.18
C GLU A 73 -3.72 9.30 -11.52
N THR A 74 -4.70 8.63 -10.92
CA THR A 74 -6.13 8.88 -11.17
C THR A 74 -6.69 10.02 -10.31
N VAL A 75 -6.09 10.30 -9.15
CA VAL A 75 -6.58 11.34 -8.25
C VAL A 75 -6.20 12.72 -8.78
N GLU A 76 -7.21 13.49 -9.15
CA GLU A 76 -7.04 14.88 -9.55
C GLU A 76 -6.66 15.75 -8.33
N PRO A 77 -5.63 16.60 -8.45
CA PRO A 77 -5.19 17.47 -7.35
C PRO A 77 -6.26 18.44 -6.85
N LEU A 78 -7.10 18.99 -7.73
CA LEU A 78 -8.19 19.89 -7.35
C LEU A 78 -9.25 19.15 -6.52
N SER A 79 -9.60 17.93 -6.93
CA SER A 79 -10.50 17.06 -6.18
C SER A 79 -9.96 16.75 -4.77
N ALA A 80 -8.65 16.57 -4.62
CA ALA A 80 -8.00 16.41 -3.31
C ALA A 80 -8.12 17.66 -2.42
N VAL A 81 -7.95 18.86 -2.98
CA VAL A 81 -8.13 20.12 -2.22
C VAL A 81 -9.58 20.28 -1.77
N ARG A 82 -10.54 20.00 -2.65
CA ARG A 82 -11.98 20.06 -2.31
C ARG A 82 -12.34 19.08 -1.20
N ALA A 83 -11.90 17.83 -1.32
CA ALA A 83 -12.12 16.81 -0.29
C ALA A 83 -11.48 17.19 1.04
N ALA A 84 -10.24 17.66 1.04
CA ALA A 84 -9.55 18.12 2.25
C ALA A 84 -10.28 19.29 2.92
N ASN A 85 -10.76 20.28 2.15
CA ASN A 85 -11.55 21.38 2.69
C ASN A 85 -12.85 20.88 3.32
N ALA A 86 -13.59 20.01 2.62
CA ALA A 86 -14.84 19.44 3.13
C ALA A 86 -14.63 18.69 4.45
N ILE A 87 -13.56 17.89 4.54
CA ILE A 87 -13.17 17.17 5.76
C ILE A 87 -12.79 18.13 6.89
N LEU A 88 -12.02 19.19 6.61
CA LEU A 88 -11.67 20.20 7.62
C LEU A 88 -12.91 20.91 8.17
N GLN A 89 -13.85 21.29 7.30
CA GLN A 89 -15.11 21.90 7.72
C GLN A 89 -15.98 20.93 8.52
N ALA A 90 -16.13 19.68 8.06
CA ALA A 90 -16.88 18.67 8.77
C ALA A 90 -16.28 18.38 10.17
N THR A 91 -14.95 18.25 10.26
CA THR A 91 -14.24 18.11 11.55
C THR A 91 -14.53 19.30 12.47
N ARG A 92 -14.50 20.53 11.94
CA ARG A 92 -14.76 21.74 12.71
C ARG A 92 -16.18 21.74 13.27
N LEU A 93 -17.17 21.39 12.46
CA LEU A 93 -18.57 21.31 12.88
C LEU A 93 -18.79 20.20 13.92
N GLN A 94 -18.14 19.05 13.76
CA GLN A 94 -18.29 17.90 14.64
C GLN A 94 -17.60 18.07 16.00
N HIS A 95 -16.40 18.67 16.03
CA HIS A 95 -15.56 18.72 17.23
C HIS A 95 -15.38 20.13 17.81
N GLY A 96 -15.89 21.17 17.14
CA GLY A 96 -15.77 22.57 17.60
C GLY A 96 -14.36 23.16 17.54
N HIS A 97 -13.40 22.46 16.93
CA HIS A 97 -12.01 22.89 16.80
C HIS A 97 -11.66 23.27 15.37
N ASP A 98 -10.91 24.37 15.20
CA ASP A 98 -10.37 24.84 13.91
C ASP A 98 -8.83 24.78 13.87
N THR A 99 -8.22 24.13 14.85
CA THR A 99 -6.78 23.93 14.97
C THR A 99 -6.44 22.46 15.20
N VAL A 100 -5.20 22.09 14.89
CA VAL A 100 -4.64 20.77 15.20
C VAL A 100 -3.22 20.92 15.74
N THR A 101 -2.94 20.22 16.84
CA THR A 101 -1.61 20.11 17.43
C THR A 101 -0.93 18.84 16.95
N VAL A 102 0.24 18.98 16.32
CA VAL A 102 1.06 17.88 15.80
C VAL A 102 2.36 17.78 16.58
N VAL A 103 2.62 16.60 17.15
CA VAL A 103 3.86 16.31 17.87
C VAL A 103 5.00 16.07 16.87
N LYS A 104 6.15 16.71 17.10
CA LYS A 104 7.38 16.57 16.31
C LYS A 104 8.08 15.25 16.65
N SER A 105 7.46 14.13 16.30
CA SER A 105 7.98 12.79 16.55
C SER A 105 8.29 12.03 15.25
N ARG A 106 8.84 10.82 15.33
CA ARG A 106 9.01 9.96 14.14
C ARG A 106 7.67 9.45 13.60
N ARG A 107 6.71 9.19 14.48
CA ARG A 107 5.36 8.70 14.14
C ARG A 107 4.36 9.86 14.04
N VAL A 108 3.24 9.63 13.39
CA VAL A 108 2.12 10.57 13.44
C VAL A 108 1.53 10.51 14.83
N CYS A 109 1.48 11.67 15.50
CA CYS A 109 0.90 11.84 16.81
C CYS A 109 0.45 13.29 16.92
N GLY A 110 -0.78 13.50 17.39
CA GLY A 110 -1.41 14.79 17.48
C GLY A 110 -2.85 14.67 17.95
N PHE A 111 -3.48 15.82 18.15
CA PHE A 111 -4.86 15.95 18.62
C PHE A 111 -5.45 17.26 18.10
N LEU A 112 -6.78 17.35 18.05
CA LEU A 112 -7.50 18.57 17.67
C LEU A 112 -7.38 19.63 18.77
N GLY A 113 -7.32 20.89 18.39
CA GLY A 113 -7.15 22.01 19.30
C GLY A 113 -5.70 22.45 19.52
N GLY A 114 -5.53 23.37 20.46
CA GLY A 114 -4.27 24.07 20.75
C GLY A 114 -4.27 25.50 20.24
N GLN A 115 -3.43 26.35 20.86
CA GLN A 115 -3.30 27.75 20.48
C GLN A 115 -2.25 27.93 19.36
N PRO A 116 -2.61 28.49 18.18
CA PRO A 116 -1.71 28.67 17.04
C PRO A 116 -0.40 29.39 17.36
N ASP A 117 -0.45 30.37 18.27
CA ASP A 117 0.70 31.18 18.65
C ASP A 117 1.67 30.46 19.60
N THR A 118 1.33 29.24 20.03
CA THR A 118 2.16 28.44 20.94
C THR A 118 3.45 28.00 20.26
N ARG A 119 4.56 28.58 20.70
CA ARG A 119 5.89 28.18 20.24
C ARG A 119 6.44 27.05 21.09
N SER A 120 6.49 25.85 20.52
CA SER A 120 7.04 24.66 21.18
C SER A 120 8.15 23.98 20.37
N ARG A 121 9.17 23.49 21.08
CA ARG A 121 10.19 22.60 20.48
C ARG A 121 9.66 21.19 20.23
N ARG A 122 8.57 20.78 20.90
CA ARG A 122 8.03 19.41 20.87
C ARG A 122 6.83 19.24 19.95
N PHE A 123 6.08 20.29 19.68
CA PHE A 123 4.90 20.25 18.81
C PHE A 123 4.78 21.51 17.95
N VAL A 124 3.86 21.47 16.98
CA VAL A 124 3.41 22.62 16.17
C VAL A 124 1.89 22.61 16.19
N VAL A 125 1.27 23.78 16.30
CA VAL A 125 -0.16 23.94 16.13
C VAL A 125 -0.39 24.58 14.76
N PHE A 126 -1.33 24.04 13.99
CA PHE A 126 -1.76 24.61 12.71
C PHE A 126 -3.25 24.96 12.80
N ARG A 127 -3.63 26.09 12.23
CA ARG A 127 -5.03 26.36 11.87
C ARG A 127 -5.41 25.51 10.65
N PHE A 128 -6.69 25.15 10.53
CA PHE A 128 -7.19 24.40 9.38
C PHE A 128 -7.00 25.18 8.07
N SER A 129 -7.17 26.50 8.10
CA SER A 129 -6.91 27.38 6.94
C SER A 129 -5.45 27.34 6.49
N GLU A 130 -4.50 27.30 7.43
CA GLU A 130 -3.06 27.20 7.12
C GLU A 130 -2.72 25.84 6.50
N LEU A 131 -3.28 24.76 7.05
CA LEU A 131 -3.13 23.43 6.48
C LEU A 131 -3.66 23.36 5.06
N LEU A 132 -4.87 23.89 4.84
CA LEU A 132 -5.49 23.90 3.52
C LEU A 132 -4.68 24.72 2.51
N GLY A 133 -4.22 25.92 2.90
CA GLY A 133 -3.40 26.76 2.02
C GLY A 133 -2.07 26.09 1.65
N CYS A 134 -1.39 25.48 2.62
CA CYS A 134 -0.16 24.72 2.37
C CYS A 134 -0.43 23.52 1.46
N PHE A 135 -1.51 22.79 1.71
CA PHE A 135 -1.88 21.60 0.96
C PHE A 135 -2.25 21.93 -0.48
N ALA A 136 -3.10 22.95 -0.70
CA ALA A 136 -3.44 23.45 -2.02
C ALA A 136 -2.18 23.92 -2.77
N GLY A 137 -1.27 24.62 -2.09
CA GLY A 137 0.03 24.99 -2.66
C GLY A 137 0.81 23.77 -3.15
N CYS A 138 0.87 22.68 -2.37
CA CYS A 138 1.51 21.44 -2.79
C CYS A 138 0.79 20.72 -3.94
N MET A 139 -0.54 20.72 -3.96
CA MET A 139 -1.33 20.07 -5.02
C MET A 139 -1.16 20.77 -6.38
N ASN A 140 -0.81 22.05 -6.39
CA ASN A 140 -0.49 22.79 -7.62
C ASN A 140 0.94 22.54 -8.16
N ILE A 141 1.80 21.84 -7.40
CA ILE A 141 3.16 21.51 -7.84
C ILE A 141 3.14 20.16 -8.53
N LEU A 142 2.81 20.18 -9.83
CA LEU A 142 2.74 19.00 -10.69
C LEU A 142 3.89 18.92 -11.68
N LEU A 143 4.94 19.71 -11.47
CA LEU A 143 6.11 19.72 -12.34
C LEU A 143 7.20 18.81 -11.79
N CYS A 144 7.76 17.97 -12.65
CA CYS A 144 8.95 17.19 -12.35
C CYS A 144 10.02 17.42 -13.42
N THR A 145 11.29 17.22 -13.04
CA THR A 145 12.42 17.39 -13.96
C THR A 145 13.16 16.08 -14.12
N MET A 146 13.39 15.66 -15.36
CA MET A 146 14.19 14.49 -15.70
C MET A 146 15.18 14.87 -16.80
N ARG A 147 16.49 14.69 -16.53
CA ARG A 147 17.59 15.01 -17.46
C ARG A 147 17.54 16.44 -18.05
N GLY A 148 17.11 17.42 -17.25
CA GLY A 148 17.02 18.83 -17.67
C GLY A 148 15.75 19.20 -18.42
N LEU A 149 14.85 18.24 -18.68
CA LEU A 149 13.52 18.49 -19.22
C LEU A 149 12.50 18.58 -18.09
N THR A 150 11.55 19.51 -18.19
CA THR A 150 10.44 19.66 -17.25
C THR A 150 9.17 19.05 -17.84
N PHE A 151 8.56 18.16 -17.08
CA PHE A 151 7.30 17.50 -17.41
C PHE A 151 6.21 17.96 -16.44
N LYS A 152 4.98 18.02 -16.94
CA LYS A 152 3.78 18.17 -16.11
C LYS A 152 3.17 16.79 -15.88
N LEU A 153 2.81 16.52 -14.63
CA LEU A 153 2.11 15.31 -14.22
C LEU A 153 0.60 15.54 -14.29
N ASP A 154 -0.14 14.54 -14.77
CA ASP A 154 -1.60 14.59 -14.86
C ASP A 154 -2.29 14.32 -13.52
N GLY A 155 -1.66 13.49 -12.67
CA GLY A 155 -2.14 13.14 -11.34
C GLY A 155 -1.18 13.50 -10.21
N LEU A 156 -1.39 12.90 -9.04
CA LEU A 156 -0.52 13.10 -7.90
C LEU A 156 0.86 12.44 -8.14
N PRO A 157 1.97 13.13 -7.84
CA PRO A 157 3.30 12.53 -7.97
C PRO A 157 3.49 11.34 -7.02
N ILE A 158 3.89 10.19 -7.53
CA ILE A 158 4.30 9.04 -6.70
C ILE A 158 5.53 9.44 -5.87
N GLY A 159 5.48 9.18 -4.56
CA GLY A 159 6.51 9.64 -3.63
C GLY A 159 6.50 11.15 -3.34
N GLY A 160 5.49 11.87 -3.85
CA GLY A 160 5.27 13.28 -3.55
C GLY A 160 5.05 13.55 -2.07
N LEU A 161 5.31 14.79 -1.64
CA LEU A 161 5.32 15.19 -0.23
C LEU A 161 3.98 14.93 0.48
N MET A 162 2.87 15.06 -0.24
CA MET A 162 1.51 15.00 0.29
C MET A 162 0.58 14.08 -0.50
N SER A 163 1.09 13.34 -1.49
CA SER A 163 0.26 12.53 -2.39
C SER A 163 -0.55 11.47 -1.63
N ARG A 164 0.05 10.81 -0.64
CA ARG A 164 -0.66 9.82 0.20
C ARG A 164 -1.87 10.44 0.91
N ILE A 165 -1.67 11.56 1.61
CA ILE A 165 -2.77 12.17 2.36
C ILE A 165 -3.82 12.78 1.42
N ALA A 166 -3.40 13.26 0.25
CA ALA A 166 -4.31 13.75 -0.79
C ALA A 166 -5.26 12.65 -1.29
N ALA A 167 -4.72 11.49 -1.65
CA ALA A 167 -5.52 10.34 -2.04
C ALA A 167 -6.42 9.85 -0.90
N SER A 168 -5.89 9.73 0.32
CA SER A 168 -6.66 9.38 1.52
C SER A 168 -7.86 10.32 1.73
N CYS A 169 -7.69 11.63 1.56
CA CYS A 169 -8.78 12.61 1.68
C CYS A 169 -9.86 12.38 0.61
N VAL A 170 -9.48 12.18 -0.66
CA VAL A 170 -10.45 11.94 -1.74
C VAL A 170 -11.27 10.69 -1.50
N LEU A 171 -10.60 9.56 -1.25
CA LEU A 171 -11.29 8.29 -1.04
C LEU A 171 -12.14 8.33 0.22
N ALA A 172 -11.63 8.88 1.33
CA ALA A 172 -12.41 9.00 2.57
C ALA A 172 -13.64 9.90 2.41
N TRP A 173 -13.54 10.97 1.62
CA TRP A 173 -14.69 11.83 1.34
C TRP A 173 -15.73 11.11 0.46
N GLN A 174 -15.29 10.37 -0.56
CA GLN A 174 -16.19 9.57 -1.41
C GLN A 174 -16.94 8.50 -0.60
N GLU A 175 -16.23 7.82 0.32
CA GLU A 175 -16.78 6.85 1.25
C GLU A 175 -17.83 7.49 2.17
N ALA A 176 -17.53 8.63 2.77
CA ALA A 176 -18.47 9.35 3.61
C ALA A 176 -19.71 9.81 2.82
N CYS A 177 -19.54 10.31 1.59
CA CYS A 177 -20.66 10.66 0.71
C CYS A 177 -21.52 9.44 0.36
N TRP A 178 -20.90 8.27 0.16
CA TRP A 178 -21.62 7.02 -0.05
C TRP A 178 -22.46 6.64 1.18
N VAL A 179 -21.89 6.73 2.38
CA VAL A 179 -22.55 6.38 3.65
C VAL A 179 -23.62 7.41 4.03
N ALA A 180 -23.44 8.68 3.71
CA ALA A 180 -24.42 9.72 4.03
C ALA A 180 -25.64 9.72 3.08
N SER A 181 -25.47 9.32 1.82
CA SER A 181 -26.53 9.43 0.81
C SER A 181 -27.33 8.14 0.64
N GLU A 182 -28.43 8.03 1.38
CA GLU A 182 -29.37 6.91 1.25
C GLU A 182 -30.02 6.85 -0.14
N LEU A 183 -30.44 8.00 -0.68
CA LEU A 183 -31.01 8.11 -2.03
C LEU A 183 -30.08 7.55 -3.10
N ARG A 184 -28.78 7.88 -3.03
CA ARG A 184 -27.78 7.35 -3.98
C ARG A 184 -27.67 5.83 -3.87
N ARG A 185 -27.68 5.30 -2.66
CA ARG A 185 -27.63 3.85 -2.43
C ARG A 185 -28.89 3.16 -2.94
N ALA A 186 -30.07 3.72 -2.67
CA ALA A 186 -31.35 3.20 -3.14
C ALA A 186 -31.42 3.17 -4.67
N ALA A 187 -31.03 4.26 -5.34
CA ALA A 187 -30.97 4.32 -6.80
C ALA A 187 -30.02 3.28 -7.42
N CYS A 188 -29.02 2.81 -6.67
CA CYS A 188 -28.09 1.78 -7.12
C CYS A 188 -28.44 0.35 -6.65
N GLY A 189 -29.54 0.18 -5.89
CA GLY A 189 -29.97 -1.10 -5.32
C GLY A 189 -29.19 -1.55 -4.08
N PHE A 190 -28.50 -0.63 -3.39
CA PHE A 190 -27.72 -0.89 -2.17
C PHE A 190 -28.41 -0.35 -0.90
N HIS A 191 -29.73 -0.48 -0.84
CA HIS A 191 -30.54 0.03 0.25
C HIS A 191 -31.48 -1.04 0.77
N VAL A 192 -31.64 -1.06 2.09
CA VAL A 192 -32.66 -1.82 2.81
C VAL A 192 -33.28 -0.85 3.80
N GLU A 193 -34.61 -0.79 3.82
CA GLU A 193 -35.35 0.14 4.67
C GLU A 193 -34.99 -0.04 6.15
N GLY A 194 -34.76 1.08 6.83
CA GLY A 194 -34.42 1.10 8.26
C GLY A 194 -32.99 0.66 8.61
N LEU A 195 -32.16 0.25 7.65
CA LEU A 195 -30.79 -0.22 7.90
C LEU A 195 -29.72 0.78 7.47
N GLN A 196 -28.73 0.96 8.34
CA GLN A 196 -27.54 1.75 8.06
C GLN A 196 -26.51 0.96 7.24
N TRP A 197 -25.65 1.66 6.49
CA TRP A 197 -24.63 1.00 5.66
C TRP A 197 -23.72 0.06 6.47
N ALA A 198 -23.36 0.44 7.69
CA ALA A 198 -22.53 -0.38 8.57
C ALA A 198 -23.17 -1.73 8.95
N GLN A 199 -24.50 -1.85 8.86
CA GLN A 199 -25.21 -3.12 9.08
C GLN A 199 -25.28 -3.97 7.81
N LEU A 200 -25.09 -3.36 6.62
CA LEU A 200 -25.18 -4.02 5.33
C LEU A 200 -23.82 -4.51 4.82
N ALA A 201 -22.75 -3.75 5.08
CA ALA A 201 -21.40 -4.10 4.64
C ALA A 201 -20.32 -3.58 5.61
N VAL A 202 -19.34 -4.43 5.89
CA VAL A 202 -18.09 -4.07 6.57
C VAL A 202 -17.11 -3.64 5.50
N CYS A 203 -16.59 -2.41 5.59
CA CYS A 203 -15.59 -1.87 4.68
C CYS A 203 -14.35 -1.45 5.46
N ARG A 204 -13.17 -1.91 5.03
CA ARG A 204 -11.87 -1.54 5.61
C ARG A 204 -10.89 -1.29 4.47
N ARG A 205 -10.31 -0.09 4.41
CA ARG A 205 -9.31 0.27 3.39
C ARG A 205 -7.98 0.61 4.03
N TYR A 206 -6.89 0.04 3.57
CA TYR A 206 -5.54 0.42 3.94
C TYR A 206 -4.86 1.09 2.75
N VAL A 207 -4.97 2.41 2.69
CA VAL A 207 -4.48 3.22 1.55
C VAL A 207 -5.17 2.80 0.24
N ASP A 208 -4.57 1.90 -0.53
CA ASP A 208 -4.97 1.35 -1.82
C ASP A 208 -5.60 -0.05 -1.74
N ASP A 209 -5.36 -0.80 -0.67
CA ASP A 209 -5.98 -2.12 -0.45
C ASP A 209 -7.34 -1.99 0.25
N ILE A 210 -8.41 -2.55 -0.30
CA ILE A 210 -9.74 -2.58 0.35
C ILE A 210 -10.25 -4.00 0.59
N LEU A 211 -10.92 -4.18 1.73
CA LEU A 211 -11.72 -5.33 2.09
C LEU A 211 -13.18 -4.89 2.26
N VAL A 212 -14.08 -5.59 1.58
CA VAL A 212 -15.53 -5.40 1.74
C VAL A 212 -16.18 -6.75 1.99
N ILE A 213 -16.99 -6.85 3.04
CA ILE A 213 -17.70 -8.08 3.43
C ILE A 213 -19.18 -7.76 3.66
N SER A 214 -20.08 -8.60 3.17
CA SER A 214 -21.52 -8.43 3.33
C SER A 214 -22.25 -9.77 3.43
N ARG A 215 -23.34 -9.77 4.20
CA ARG A 215 -24.34 -10.86 4.20
C ARG A 215 -25.51 -10.58 3.25
N CYS A 216 -25.60 -9.37 2.69
CA CYS A 216 -26.69 -8.92 1.83
C CYS A 216 -26.36 -9.04 0.33
N PHE A 217 -25.12 -8.75 -0.04
CA PHE A 217 -24.71 -8.59 -1.43
C PHE A 217 -23.80 -9.73 -1.88
N CYS A 218 -24.00 -10.22 -3.10
CA CYS A 218 -23.09 -11.17 -3.73
C CYS A 218 -21.77 -10.52 -4.16
N TYR A 219 -20.75 -11.32 -4.47
CA TYR A 219 -19.44 -10.86 -4.96
C TYR A 219 -19.57 -9.81 -6.08
N SER A 220 -20.33 -10.10 -7.15
CA SER A 220 -20.47 -9.19 -8.29
C SER A 220 -21.10 -7.85 -7.91
N CYS A 221 -22.02 -7.82 -6.94
CA CYS A 221 -22.59 -6.58 -6.42
C CYS A 221 -21.59 -5.82 -5.55
N LEU A 222 -20.72 -6.50 -4.80
CA LEU A 222 -19.66 -5.83 -4.04
C LEU A 222 -18.61 -5.21 -4.97
N VAL A 223 -18.26 -5.88 -6.06
CA VAL A 223 -17.39 -5.29 -7.12
C VAL A 223 -18.06 -4.05 -7.74
N GLU A 224 -19.37 -4.12 -8.01
CA GLU A 224 -20.11 -2.96 -8.53
C GLU A 224 -20.19 -1.82 -7.50
N PHE A 225 -20.31 -2.13 -6.21
CA PHE A 225 -20.20 -1.12 -5.15
C PHE A 225 -18.89 -0.35 -5.24
N LEU A 226 -17.75 -1.03 -5.43
CA LEU A 226 -16.46 -0.35 -5.57
C LEU A 226 -16.49 0.65 -6.74
N ARG A 227 -17.03 0.26 -7.90
CA ARG A 227 -17.15 1.16 -9.08
C ARG A 227 -18.08 2.35 -8.83
N ARG A 228 -19.11 2.17 -7.99
CA ARG A 228 -20.08 3.23 -7.68
C ARG A 228 -19.61 4.15 -6.59
N CYS A 229 -18.83 3.65 -5.63
CA CYS A 229 -18.31 4.40 -4.50
C CYS A 229 -17.13 5.28 -4.92
N TYR A 230 -16.19 4.71 -5.66
CA TYR A 230 -14.90 5.31 -5.95
C TYR A 230 -14.78 5.82 -7.38
N THR A 231 -14.08 6.94 -7.56
CA THR A 231 -13.67 7.39 -8.90
C THR A 231 -12.41 6.68 -9.38
N VAL A 232 -11.62 6.12 -8.46
CA VAL A 232 -10.44 5.30 -8.77
C VAL A 232 -10.90 3.88 -9.05
N LYS A 233 -10.30 3.25 -10.07
CA LYS A 233 -10.54 1.85 -10.38
C LYS A 233 -9.87 0.95 -9.35
N PHE A 234 -10.67 0.11 -8.70
CA PHE A 234 -10.20 -0.99 -7.87
C PHE A 234 -10.24 -2.28 -8.68
N ASP A 235 -9.10 -2.96 -8.77
CA ASP A 235 -8.97 -4.27 -9.39
C ASP A 235 -9.26 -5.33 -8.33
N ALA A 236 -10.48 -5.89 -8.40
CA ALA A 236 -10.95 -6.90 -7.47
C ALA A 236 -10.27 -8.25 -7.71
N GLU A 237 -9.83 -8.89 -6.63
CA GLU A 237 -9.36 -10.27 -6.66
C GLU A 237 -10.52 -11.21 -7.08
N PRO A 238 -10.22 -12.34 -7.76
CA PRO A 238 -11.23 -13.32 -8.14
C PRO A 238 -12.06 -13.79 -6.95
N HIS A 239 -13.31 -14.20 -7.22
CA HIS A 239 -14.16 -14.75 -6.18
C HIS A 239 -13.52 -15.98 -5.54
N ALA A 240 -13.39 -15.96 -4.21
CA ALA A 240 -12.82 -17.05 -3.43
C ALA A 240 -13.55 -17.18 -2.09
N ASP A 241 -13.58 -18.40 -1.55
CA ASP A 241 -14.13 -18.69 -0.22
C ASP A 241 -13.25 -18.15 0.92
N THR A 242 -12.00 -17.81 0.59
CA THR A 242 -11.03 -17.26 1.52
C THR A 242 -10.47 -15.96 0.97
N LEU A 243 -10.71 -14.86 1.67
CA LEU A 243 -10.19 -13.54 1.30
C LEU A 243 -8.84 -13.28 1.95
N ARG A 244 -7.92 -12.70 1.20
CA ARG A 244 -6.59 -12.31 1.70
C ARG A 244 -6.48 -10.81 1.63
N TRP A 245 -6.33 -10.16 2.79
CA TRP A 245 -6.18 -8.71 2.87
C TRP A 245 -5.07 -8.38 3.84
N LEU A 246 -4.02 -7.72 3.34
CA LEU A 246 -2.81 -7.43 4.11
C LEU A 246 -2.17 -8.73 4.67
N ASP A 247 -2.08 -8.85 5.98
CA ASP A 247 -1.64 -10.04 6.72
C ASP A 247 -2.80 -10.85 7.31
N ILE A 248 -4.04 -10.54 6.93
CA ILE A 248 -5.27 -11.15 7.44
C ILE A 248 -5.84 -12.10 6.39
N VAL A 249 -6.40 -13.21 6.87
CA VAL A 249 -7.19 -14.13 6.06
C VAL A 249 -8.60 -14.19 6.64
N VAL A 250 -9.62 -14.15 5.80
CA VAL A 250 -11.01 -14.27 6.25
C VAL A 250 -11.67 -15.43 5.53
N SER A 251 -12.13 -16.44 6.27
CA SER A 251 -12.94 -17.53 5.74
C SER A 251 -14.39 -17.07 5.61
N MET A 252 -14.94 -17.10 4.39
CA MET A 252 -16.32 -16.72 4.14
C MET A 252 -17.31 -17.79 4.64
N GLU A 253 -16.89 -19.04 4.68
CA GLU A 253 -17.70 -20.16 5.16
C GLU A 253 -17.75 -20.21 6.68
N GLU A 254 -16.58 -20.29 7.32
CA GLU A 254 -16.47 -20.42 8.78
C GLU A 254 -16.65 -19.10 9.53
N ARG A 255 -16.59 -17.97 8.81
CA ARG A 255 -16.58 -16.62 9.39
C ARG A 255 -15.44 -16.40 10.38
N THR A 256 -14.33 -17.08 10.12
CA THR A 256 -13.12 -17.01 10.95
C THR A 256 -12.17 -15.97 10.37
N VAL A 257 -11.51 -15.23 11.26
CA VAL A 257 -10.42 -14.32 10.91
C VAL A 257 -9.12 -14.98 11.34
N GLY A 258 -8.25 -15.23 10.38
CA GLY A 258 -6.96 -15.87 10.54
C GLY A 258 -5.79 -14.94 10.17
N ILE A 259 -4.59 -15.50 10.23
CA ILE A 259 -3.35 -14.85 9.77
C ILE A 259 -2.94 -15.45 8.42
N LYS A 260 -2.44 -14.59 7.51
CA LYS A 260 -1.87 -15.06 6.25
C LYS A 260 -0.64 -15.92 6.54
N ASP A 261 -0.58 -17.12 5.95
CA ASP A 261 0.64 -17.91 5.95
C ASP A 261 1.69 -17.15 5.13
N THR A 262 2.49 -16.38 5.83
CA THR A 262 3.63 -15.66 5.28
C THR A 262 4.85 -16.52 5.50
N LEU A 263 5.65 -16.69 4.44
CA LEU A 263 6.97 -17.31 4.52
C LEU A 263 7.77 -16.63 5.64
N PHE A 264 7.88 -17.30 6.80
CA PHE A 264 8.69 -16.86 7.92
C PHE A 264 10.17 -17.03 7.59
N GLU A 265 10.64 -16.19 6.69
CA GLU A 265 12.02 -16.14 6.24
C GLU A 265 12.76 -15.06 7.01
N VAL A 266 13.82 -15.48 7.68
CA VAL A 266 14.78 -14.58 8.27
C VAL A 266 16.10 -14.71 7.51
N PRO A 267 16.98 -13.69 7.57
CA PRO A 267 18.31 -13.83 7.02
C PRO A 267 19.01 -15.08 7.56
N PRO A 268 20.04 -15.59 6.85
CA PRO A 268 20.77 -16.78 7.27
C PRO A 268 21.18 -16.75 8.74
N ALA A 269 21.17 -17.91 9.40
CA ALA A 269 21.32 -18.00 10.86
C ALA A 269 22.54 -17.23 11.40
N TRP A 270 23.66 -17.23 10.69
CA TRP A 270 24.89 -16.53 11.07
C TRP A 270 24.78 -14.99 11.07
N CYS A 271 23.81 -14.41 10.35
CA CYS A 271 23.61 -12.96 10.25
C CYS A 271 22.60 -12.42 11.29
N VAL A 272 21.68 -13.27 11.76
CA VAL A 272 20.62 -12.84 12.66
C VAL A 272 21.11 -12.85 14.10
N GLN A 273 20.77 -11.83 14.89
CA GLN A 273 21.03 -11.81 16.34
C GLN A 273 19.82 -12.33 17.11
N GLN A 274 20.04 -13.00 18.25
CA GLN A 274 18.95 -13.61 19.03
C GLN A 274 17.89 -12.59 19.49
N LYS A 275 18.30 -11.35 19.79
CA LYS A 275 17.37 -10.26 20.14
C LYS A 275 16.37 -9.93 19.02
N HIS A 276 16.77 -10.08 17.75
CA HIS A 276 15.89 -9.83 16.61
C HIS A 276 14.83 -10.93 16.49
N LEU A 277 15.22 -12.20 16.68
CA LEU A 277 14.27 -13.32 16.74
C LEU A 277 13.27 -13.16 17.90
N ARG A 278 13.74 -12.70 19.07
CA ARG A 278 12.84 -12.42 20.20
C ARG A 278 11.81 -11.34 19.84
N ALA A 279 12.26 -10.26 19.22
CA ALA A 279 11.38 -9.17 18.80
C ALA A 279 10.38 -9.62 17.73
N LEU A 280 10.82 -10.47 16.80
CA LEU A 280 9.99 -11.06 15.74
C LEU A 280 8.88 -11.95 16.32
N LEU A 281 9.24 -12.93 17.17
CA LEU A 281 8.29 -13.82 17.83
C LEU A 281 7.34 -13.05 18.74
N ALA A 282 7.83 -12.11 19.55
CA ALA A 282 6.98 -11.26 20.37
C ALA A 282 6.02 -10.40 19.52
N GLY A 283 6.48 -9.93 18.36
CA GLY A 283 5.64 -9.22 17.39
C GLY A 283 4.52 -10.10 16.82
N ARG A 284 4.82 -11.37 16.53
CA ARG A 284 3.86 -12.37 16.02
C ARG A 284 2.84 -12.77 17.08
N MET A 285 3.28 -13.07 18.31
CA MET A 285 2.41 -13.31 19.47
C MET A 285 1.47 -12.12 19.75
N ALA A 286 2.01 -10.88 19.68
CA ALA A 286 1.21 -9.67 19.79
C ALA A 286 0.20 -9.51 18.64
N ARG A 287 0.44 -10.14 17.49
CA ARG A 287 -0.50 -10.15 16.35
C ARG A 287 -1.61 -11.17 16.57
N TYR A 288 -1.29 -12.37 17.06
CA TYR A 288 -2.29 -13.40 17.37
C TYR A 288 -3.36 -12.90 18.34
N GLN A 289 -2.95 -12.22 19.42
CA GLN A 289 -3.89 -11.63 20.38
C GLN A 289 -4.81 -10.59 19.74
N LYS A 290 -4.30 -9.78 18.80
CA LYS A 290 -5.10 -8.77 18.11
C LYS A 290 -6.09 -9.36 17.13
N LEU A 291 -5.71 -10.43 16.46
CA LEU A 291 -6.58 -11.18 15.56
C LEU A 291 -7.57 -12.07 16.32
N GLN A 292 -7.38 -12.23 17.64
CA GLN A 292 -8.14 -13.15 18.48
C GLN A 292 -8.18 -14.56 17.87
N LEU A 293 -7.00 -15.04 17.43
CA LEU A 293 -6.87 -16.38 16.87
C LEU A 293 -7.26 -17.44 17.89
N SER A 294 -7.86 -18.53 17.42
CA SER A 294 -8.14 -19.68 18.28
C SER A 294 -6.83 -20.31 18.79
N THR A 295 -6.93 -21.11 19.85
CA THR A 295 -5.77 -21.79 20.44
C THR A 295 -5.01 -22.62 19.41
N GLU A 296 -5.74 -23.39 18.63
CA GLU A 296 -5.21 -24.21 17.56
C GLU A 296 -4.49 -23.39 16.48
N GLN A 297 -5.11 -22.29 16.00
CA GLN A 297 -4.55 -21.46 14.94
C GLN A 297 -3.19 -20.85 15.33
N TRP A 298 -3.08 -20.28 16.53
CA TRP A 298 -1.81 -19.68 16.93
C TRP A 298 -0.74 -20.71 17.29
N GLN A 299 -1.14 -21.89 17.81
CA GLN A 299 -0.22 -23.00 18.09
C GLN A 299 0.40 -23.53 16.80
N THR A 300 -0.43 -23.81 15.80
CA THR A 300 0.00 -24.28 14.47
C THR A 300 0.94 -23.27 13.81
N ASP A 301 0.58 -21.99 13.79
CA ASP A 301 1.41 -20.94 13.18
C ASP A 301 2.75 -20.77 13.92
N LEU A 302 2.75 -20.82 15.26
CA LEU A 302 3.97 -20.71 16.06
C LEU A 302 4.88 -21.95 15.91
N ALA A 303 4.31 -23.15 15.80
CA ALA A 303 5.03 -24.38 15.49
C ALA A 303 5.68 -24.30 14.10
N HIS A 304 4.93 -23.88 13.07
CA HIS A 304 5.45 -23.67 11.72
C HIS A 304 6.60 -22.66 11.68
N CYS A 305 6.53 -21.57 12.44
CA CYS A 305 7.63 -20.61 12.56
C CYS A 305 8.92 -21.27 13.06
N MET A 306 8.82 -22.09 14.10
CA MET A 306 9.98 -22.75 14.70
C MET A 306 10.58 -23.80 13.77
N LEU A 307 9.75 -24.57 13.08
CA LEU A 307 10.20 -25.53 12.07
C LEU A 307 10.88 -24.83 10.90
N ARG A 308 10.36 -23.69 10.43
CA ARG A 308 11.01 -22.90 9.36
C ARG A 308 12.38 -22.37 9.77
N LEU A 309 12.55 -21.95 11.03
CA LEU A 309 13.88 -21.58 11.53
C LEU A 309 14.85 -22.78 11.54
N VAL A 310 14.37 -23.98 11.88
CA VAL A 310 15.19 -25.20 11.76
C VAL A 310 15.62 -25.42 10.31
N TYR A 311 14.67 -25.36 9.35
CA TYR A 311 14.98 -25.50 7.92
C TYR A 311 15.95 -24.44 7.38
N GLN A 312 15.98 -23.26 7.98
CA GLN A 312 16.93 -22.17 7.64
C GLN A 312 18.31 -22.31 8.32
N GLY A 313 18.56 -23.44 8.99
CA GLY A 313 19.85 -23.75 9.60
C GLY A 313 20.06 -23.18 11.01
N PHE A 314 18.99 -22.79 11.72
CA PHE A 314 19.12 -22.42 13.13
C PHE A 314 19.25 -23.66 14.02
N THR A 315 20.30 -23.70 14.83
CA THR A 315 20.56 -24.85 15.70
C THR A 315 19.51 -24.98 16.81
N ARG A 316 19.21 -26.23 17.20
CA ARG A 316 18.31 -26.54 18.32
C ARG A 316 18.69 -25.80 19.60
N HIS A 317 19.99 -25.77 19.93
CA HIS A 317 20.46 -25.07 21.13
C HIS A 317 20.06 -23.59 21.12
N ARG A 318 20.23 -22.93 19.98
CA ARG A 318 19.88 -21.54 19.80
C ARG A 318 18.38 -21.28 19.88
N LEU A 319 17.56 -22.16 19.29
CA LEU A 319 16.09 -22.07 19.35
C LEU A 319 15.54 -22.36 20.75
N ARG A 320 16.14 -23.31 21.48
CA ARG A 320 15.83 -23.55 22.89
C ARG A 320 16.18 -22.33 23.73
N ASN A 321 17.39 -21.78 23.57
CA ASN A 321 17.77 -20.56 24.28
C ASN A 321 16.80 -19.42 23.94
N LEU A 322 16.34 -19.31 22.68
CA LEU A 322 15.35 -18.30 22.29
C LEU A 322 14.03 -18.46 23.06
N ALA A 323 13.46 -19.67 23.10
CA ALA A 323 12.22 -19.96 23.81
C ALA A 323 12.31 -19.69 25.32
N PHE A 324 13.40 -20.14 25.97
CA PHE A 324 13.57 -20.01 27.43
C PHE A 324 14.01 -18.62 27.89
N THR A 325 14.56 -17.80 26.99
CA THR A 325 14.90 -16.39 27.29
C THR A 325 13.80 -15.41 26.90
N LEU A 326 12.72 -15.88 26.29
CA LEU A 326 11.52 -15.08 26.07
C LEU A 326 10.76 -14.95 27.39
N TRP A 327 10.62 -13.71 27.86
CA TRP A 327 9.78 -13.38 29.00
C TRP A 327 8.92 -12.17 28.69
N ARG A 328 7.61 -12.39 28.62
CA ARG A 328 6.58 -11.36 28.49
C ARG A 328 5.32 -11.89 29.20
N PRO A 329 4.92 -11.32 30.35
CA PRO A 329 3.75 -11.80 31.09
C PRO A 329 2.48 -11.88 30.24
N GLN A 330 2.31 -10.94 29.31
CA GLN A 330 1.16 -10.92 28.40
C GLN A 330 1.08 -12.12 27.44
N PHE A 331 2.17 -12.89 27.26
CA PHE A 331 2.25 -14.03 26.34
C PHE A 331 2.63 -15.33 27.05
N SER A 332 2.40 -15.42 28.38
CA SER A 332 2.85 -16.56 29.20
C SER A 332 2.45 -17.90 28.58
N TYR A 333 1.17 -18.09 28.27
CA TYR A 333 0.65 -19.33 27.67
C TYR A 333 1.28 -19.69 26.31
N MET A 334 1.54 -18.69 25.45
CA MET A 334 2.20 -18.92 24.15
C MET A 334 3.68 -19.26 24.32
N ILE A 335 4.35 -18.62 25.29
CA ILE A 335 5.75 -18.88 25.62
C ILE A 335 5.89 -20.28 26.23
N ASP A 336 4.95 -20.70 27.07
CA ASP A 336 4.98 -22.01 27.70
C ASP A 336 4.72 -23.12 26.67
N PHE A 337 3.78 -22.92 25.74
CA PHE A 337 3.67 -23.79 24.55
C PHE A 337 4.98 -23.85 23.77
N LEU A 338 5.62 -22.70 23.49
CA LEU A 338 6.87 -22.66 22.74
C LEU A 338 7.98 -23.44 23.43
N LYS A 339 8.11 -23.33 24.77
CA LYS A 339 9.08 -24.09 25.56
C LYS A 339 8.81 -25.60 25.50
N SER A 340 7.55 -26.01 25.57
CA SER A 340 7.15 -27.41 25.44
C SER A 340 7.45 -27.93 24.04
N PHE A 341 7.11 -27.17 23.00
CA PHE A 341 7.31 -27.55 21.60
C PHE A 341 8.78 -27.77 21.26
N VAL A 342 9.70 -26.87 21.63
CA VAL A 342 11.14 -27.03 21.35
C VAL A 342 11.80 -28.18 22.12
N CYS A 343 11.12 -28.69 23.15
CA CYS A 343 11.55 -29.84 23.94
C CYS A 343 10.91 -31.16 23.46
N CYS A 344 9.92 -31.12 22.58
CA CYS A 344 9.20 -32.30 22.10
C CYS A 344 10.07 -33.16 21.15
N LYS A 345 9.90 -34.49 21.24
CA LYS A 345 10.60 -35.48 20.39
C LYS A 345 10.41 -35.23 18.90
N VAL A 346 9.22 -34.78 18.50
CA VAL A 346 8.90 -34.46 17.09
C VAL A 346 9.79 -33.34 16.56
N PHE A 347 9.89 -32.23 17.29
CA PHE A 347 10.79 -31.12 16.93
C PHE A 347 12.26 -31.54 16.91
N ILE A 348 12.67 -32.44 17.81
CA ILE A 348 14.02 -32.99 17.87
C ILE A 348 14.32 -33.81 16.61
N ALA A 349 13.40 -34.69 16.19
CA ALA A 349 13.55 -35.52 15.00
C ALA A 349 13.63 -34.67 13.72
N THR A 350 12.81 -33.63 13.60
CA THR A 350 12.87 -32.71 12.44
C THR A 350 14.16 -31.89 12.43
N ALA A 351 14.62 -31.41 13.59
CA ALA A 351 15.88 -30.67 13.70
C ALA A 351 17.13 -31.52 13.47
N MET A 352 17.02 -32.83 13.61
CA MET A 352 18.07 -33.79 13.27
C MET A 352 17.99 -34.28 11.82
N GLY A 353 17.06 -33.73 11.01
CA GLY A 353 16.93 -34.05 9.58
C GLY A 353 16.25 -35.38 9.28
N PHE A 354 15.56 -35.99 10.26
CA PHE A 354 15.18 -37.40 10.14
C PHE A 354 13.84 -37.71 9.47
N LEU A 355 12.85 -36.81 9.34
CA LEU A 355 11.64 -37.11 8.55
C LEU A 355 10.97 -35.84 8.02
N SER A 356 10.98 -35.65 6.70
CA SER A 356 10.15 -34.65 6.01
C SER A 356 8.72 -35.13 5.74
N LEU A 357 8.48 -36.45 5.67
CA LEU A 357 7.18 -37.02 5.28
C LEU A 357 6.22 -37.33 6.46
N LEU A 358 6.73 -37.72 7.62
CA LEU A 358 5.89 -38.19 8.74
C LEU A 358 5.26 -37.05 9.55
N LEU A 359 5.81 -35.84 9.44
CA LEU A 359 5.27 -34.64 10.10
C LEU A 359 3.93 -34.19 9.48
N LEU A 360 3.79 -34.33 8.16
CA LEU A 360 2.57 -34.01 7.43
C LEU A 360 1.45 -34.99 7.78
N VAL A 361 1.77 -36.26 7.99
CA VAL A 361 0.81 -37.31 8.36
C VAL A 361 0.39 -37.19 9.83
N LEU A 362 1.30 -36.84 10.75
CA LEU A 362 0.98 -36.72 12.18
C LEU A 362 0.22 -35.42 12.51
N LEU A 363 0.49 -34.31 11.83
CA LEU A 363 -0.29 -33.08 12.02
C LEU A 363 -1.72 -33.20 11.48
N PHE A 364 -1.96 -34.08 10.50
CA PHE A 364 -3.31 -34.40 10.00
C PHE A 364 -4.11 -35.31 10.95
N LEU A 365 -3.42 -36.04 11.85
CA LEU A 365 -4.03 -36.98 12.80
C LEU A 365 -4.29 -36.38 14.19
N GLU A 366 -3.78 -35.18 14.50
CA GLU A 366 -4.03 -34.53 15.81
C GLU A 366 -5.44 -33.89 15.94
N GLY A 367 -6.27 -33.94 14.89
CA GLY A 367 -7.69 -33.60 14.97
C GLY A 367 -8.51 -34.50 15.91
N GLU A 368 -8.01 -35.69 16.27
CA GLU A 368 -8.71 -36.61 17.19
C GLU A 368 -8.18 -36.59 18.65
N VAL A 369 -7.07 -35.90 18.92
CA VAL A 369 -6.50 -35.87 20.30
C VAL A 369 -7.27 -34.93 21.23
N ALA A 370 -8.11 -34.05 20.69
CA ALA A 370 -9.05 -33.24 21.47
C ALA A 370 -10.16 -34.09 22.15
N ALA A 371 -10.35 -35.35 21.75
CA ALA A 371 -11.36 -36.26 22.34
C ALA A 371 -10.89 -36.97 23.62
N MET A 372 -9.60 -36.91 23.98
CA MET A 372 -9.09 -37.53 25.21
C MET A 372 -8.79 -36.47 26.26
N GLY A 373 -9.79 -36.17 27.09
CA GLY A 373 -9.72 -35.15 28.15
C GLY A 373 -8.46 -35.23 29.02
N TRP A 374 -7.60 -34.22 28.91
CA TRP A 374 -6.51 -34.00 29.85
C TRP A 374 -7.01 -33.16 31.03
N GLN A 375 -7.56 -33.84 32.03
CA GLN A 375 -7.58 -33.34 33.41
C GLN A 375 -6.15 -33.39 33.97
N GLY A 376 -5.73 -32.30 34.62
CA GLY A 376 -4.38 -32.19 35.19
C GLY A 376 -4.11 -33.19 36.33
N PRO A 377 -2.83 -33.47 36.59
CA PRO A 377 -2.31 -33.35 37.96
C PRO A 377 -0.91 -32.66 37.92
N GLY A 378 -0.50 -31.82 38.87
CA GLY A 378 -0.37 -32.09 40.29
C GLY A 378 1.11 -31.93 40.68
N ARG A 379 1.40 -31.02 41.61
CA ARG A 379 2.63 -30.85 42.42
C ARG A 379 3.96 -31.37 41.85
N TRP A 380 4.85 -30.45 41.49
CA TRP A 380 6.29 -30.70 41.60
C TRP A 380 6.83 -30.04 42.87
N LYS A 381 7.37 -30.89 43.74
CA LYS A 381 7.96 -30.57 45.04
C LYS A 381 9.24 -29.75 44.88
N SER A 382 9.34 -28.74 45.75
CA SER A 382 10.55 -28.03 46.15
C SER A 382 11.70 -28.97 46.50
N TYR A 383 12.91 -28.66 46.02
CA TYR A 383 14.15 -29.05 46.65
C TYR A 383 14.82 -27.78 47.21
N GLY A 384 15.11 -27.81 48.51
CA GLY A 384 15.68 -26.74 49.33
C GLY A 384 17.00 -26.20 48.79
N SER A 385 17.27 -24.90 48.93
CA SER A 385 17.67 -24.23 50.18
C SER A 385 19.04 -24.70 50.67
N TYR A 386 20.07 -23.95 50.30
CA TYR A 386 21.18 -23.65 51.20
C TYR A 386 21.25 -22.14 51.36
N ASN A 387 21.09 -21.75 52.62
CA ASN A 387 21.01 -20.39 53.13
C ASN A 387 22.40 -19.97 53.64
N LYS A 388 22.81 -18.72 53.42
CA LYS A 388 23.62 -17.96 54.39
C LYS A 388 23.65 -16.46 54.06
N HIS A 389 22.81 -15.75 54.81
CA HIS A 389 23.01 -14.46 55.48
C HIS A 389 23.96 -13.41 54.88
N TYR A 390 23.41 -12.22 54.59
CA TYR A 390 23.61 -11.04 55.46
C TYR A 390 22.36 -10.14 55.42
N GLN A 391 21.83 -9.81 56.59
CA GLN A 391 20.83 -8.77 56.81
C GLN A 391 21.52 -7.40 56.89
N GLN A 392 20.82 -6.34 56.47
CA GLN A 392 20.48 -5.14 57.25
C GLN A 392 20.50 -3.86 56.40
N GLY A 393 19.50 -3.00 56.67
CA GLY A 393 19.69 -1.55 56.61
C GLY A 393 18.92 -0.81 55.51
N GLY A 394 17.76 -0.25 55.87
CA GLY A 394 17.19 0.86 55.12
C GLY A 394 17.94 2.18 55.36
N TYR A 395 17.76 3.16 54.48
CA TYR A 395 17.54 4.60 54.74
C TYR A 395 17.65 5.39 53.42
N ASN A 396 16.89 6.48 53.37
CA ASN A 396 16.79 7.47 52.28
C ASN A 396 18.12 8.15 51.92
N HIS A 397 18.34 8.49 50.63
CA HIS A 397 18.62 9.88 50.19
C HIS A 397 18.75 10.07 48.66
N ARG A 398 18.13 11.17 48.21
CA ARG A 398 18.43 12.13 47.13
C ARG A 398 19.40 11.81 45.95
N SER A 399 18.91 12.22 44.78
CA SER A 399 19.55 12.77 43.56
C SER A 399 21.08 12.85 43.45
N SER A 400 21.62 12.48 42.28
CA SER A 400 22.50 13.35 41.50
C SER A 400 22.51 12.96 40.01
N GLU A 401 22.80 13.96 39.19
CA GLU A 401 22.81 13.98 37.73
C GLU A 401 24.14 13.43 37.14
N GLY A 402 24.03 12.58 36.10
CA GLY A 402 24.96 12.44 34.95
C GLY A 402 26.42 12.00 35.19
N PRO A 403 27.24 11.78 34.13
CA PRO A 403 26.95 11.83 32.70
C PRO A 403 27.33 10.55 31.90
N GLN A 404 27.06 10.62 30.60
CA GLN A 404 27.17 9.65 29.50
C GLN A 404 28.50 8.88 29.35
N VAL A 405 28.42 7.64 28.82
CA VAL A 405 29.38 7.11 27.83
C VAL A 405 28.64 6.32 26.75
N ILE A 406 28.50 6.91 25.55
CA ILE A 406 28.22 6.20 24.31
C ILE A 406 29.57 5.99 23.62
N ARG A 407 29.94 4.74 23.35
CA ARG A 407 31.11 4.40 22.53
C ARG A 407 30.67 3.95 21.12
N VAL A 408 31.42 4.45 20.17
CA VAL A 408 31.23 4.60 18.72
C VAL A 408 31.59 3.34 17.95
N GLU A 409 30.99 3.13 16.77
CA GLU A 409 31.69 2.63 15.59
C GLU A 409 30.91 2.97 14.30
N LEU A 410 31.43 3.91 13.52
CA LEU A 410 31.12 4.10 12.09
C LEU A 410 32.45 4.33 11.38
N GLY A 411 32.80 3.36 10.53
CA GLY A 411 33.98 3.37 9.68
C GLY A 411 33.81 4.26 8.45
N GLU A 412 34.73 5.20 8.34
CA GLU A 412 35.60 5.55 7.21
C GLU A 412 35.08 6.10 5.85
N ASN A 413 35.89 7.10 5.42
CA ASN A 413 36.19 7.64 4.09
C ASN A 413 35.27 8.75 3.57
N ARG A 414 35.76 9.93 3.11
CA ARG A 414 37.12 10.32 2.67
C ARG A 414 37.27 11.86 2.68
N ARG A 415 38.50 12.26 3.00
CA ARG A 415 39.21 13.56 3.00
C ARG A 415 38.78 14.65 1.98
N ARG A 416 38.84 15.93 2.39
CA ARG A 416 39.87 16.92 1.93
C ARG A 416 39.87 18.25 2.71
N SER A 417 41.07 18.58 3.23
CA SER A 417 41.71 19.91 3.49
C SER A 417 40.97 21.00 4.30
N ARG A 418 41.39 21.35 5.54
CA ARG A 418 42.54 22.24 5.95
C ARG A 418 42.43 23.65 5.33
N SER A 419 42.51 24.80 6.02
CA SER A 419 42.90 25.22 7.39
C SER A 419 42.60 26.76 7.53
N PRO A 420 43.13 27.56 8.48
CA PRO A 420 42.52 27.81 9.80
C PRO A 420 42.40 29.31 10.21
N GLN A 421 41.71 29.52 11.34
CA GLN A 421 41.97 30.52 12.41
C GLN A 421 42.21 32.01 12.10
N LYS A 422 41.45 32.87 12.81
CA LYS A 422 41.94 33.99 13.65
C LYS A 422 40.76 34.56 14.47
N THR A 423 40.67 34.21 15.75
CA THR A 423 41.00 35.03 16.94
C THR A 423 40.13 36.27 17.19
N LYS A 424 39.33 36.13 18.26
CA LYS A 424 38.85 37.11 19.26
C LYS A 424 39.39 38.55 19.14
N LYS A 425 38.49 39.54 19.30
CA LYS A 425 38.60 40.57 20.35
C LYS A 425 37.27 41.28 20.60
N SER A 426 37.08 41.63 21.87
CA SER A 426 35.89 42.19 22.48
C SER A 426 36.05 43.68 22.79
N LYS A 427 34.93 44.29 23.20
CA LYS A 427 34.72 45.52 24.00
C LYS A 427 34.36 46.83 23.27
N LYS A 428 33.07 47.14 23.38
CA LYS A 428 32.44 48.23 24.19
C LYS A 428 32.77 49.70 23.86
N SER A 429 31.69 50.41 23.49
CA SER A 429 31.12 51.61 24.15
C SER A 429 31.45 53.04 23.66
N ARG A 430 30.38 53.67 23.12
CA ARG A 430 29.78 55.00 23.42
C ARG A 430 30.23 56.29 22.68
N LYS A 431 29.19 56.91 22.10
CA LYS A 431 28.74 58.33 22.15
C LYS A 431 29.15 59.34 21.05
N SER A 432 28.11 59.69 20.27
CA SER A 432 27.53 61.03 19.94
C SER A 432 28.25 62.06 19.05
N SER A 433 27.52 62.46 17.98
CA SER A 433 27.32 63.81 17.33
C SER A 433 28.56 64.62 16.87
N SER A 434 28.60 65.35 15.74
CA SER A 434 27.63 65.85 14.75
C SER A 434 28.37 66.56 13.59
N SER A 435 27.75 66.63 12.39
CA SER A 435 27.88 67.66 11.30
C SER A 435 29.27 67.92 10.66
N SER A 436 29.50 68.04 9.35
CA SER A 436 28.71 68.59 8.24
C SER A 436 29.41 68.37 6.87
N SER A 437 28.64 68.59 5.78
CA SER A 437 29.03 68.97 4.40
C SER A 437 29.47 67.89 3.38
N SER A 438 28.58 67.60 2.41
CA SER A 438 28.81 67.69 0.95
C SER A 438 27.60 67.07 0.20
N VAL A 439 26.69 67.94 -0.23
CA VAL A 439 25.48 67.59 -1.00
C VAL A 439 25.72 68.11 -2.42
N SER A 440 25.99 67.24 -3.39
CA SER A 440 25.94 67.61 -4.82
C SER A 440 25.75 66.45 -5.80
N ASP A 441 26.09 65.19 -5.48
CA ASP A 441 26.09 64.11 -6.49
C ASP A 441 24.89 63.14 -6.47
N ASP A 442 24.02 63.18 -5.46
CA ASP A 442 22.94 62.18 -5.30
C ASP A 442 21.65 62.47 -6.08
N ARG A 443 21.45 63.69 -6.60
CA ARG A 443 20.20 64.04 -7.31
C ARG A 443 20.13 63.49 -8.74
N ARG A 444 21.25 63.19 -9.41
CA ARG A 444 21.25 62.62 -10.78
C ARG A 444 21.03 61.10 -10.84
N LYS A 445 21.24 60.36 -9.74
CA LYS A 445 20.99 58.90 -9.68
C LYS A 445 19.54 58.55 -9.32
N SER A 446 18.81 59.46 -8.66
CA SER A 446 17.42 59.25 -8.24
C SER A 446 16.40 59.29 -9.40
N SER A 447 16.62 60.13 -10.41
CA SER A 447 15.69 60.25 -11.55
C SER A 447 15.75 59.05 -12.51
N LYS A 448 16.95 58.53 -12.82
CA LYS A 448 17.13 57.32 -13.65
C LYS A 448 16.54 56.06 -12.99
N SER A 449 16.65 55.95 -11.67
CA SER A 449 16.06 54.84 -10.89
C SER A 449 14.53 54.86 -10.89
N LYS A 450 13.91 56.05 -10.77
CA LYS A 450 12.45 56.19 -10.87
C LYS A 450 11.93 55.91 -12.27
N GLN A 451 12.66 56.33 -13.31
CA GLN A 451 12.26 56.11 -14.70
C GLN A 451 12.35 54.63 -15.12
N SER A 452 13.37 53.89 -14.64
CA SER A 452 13.44 52.44 -14.92
C SER A 452 12.38 51.64 -14.17
N ARG A 453 12.00 52.07 -12.96
CA ARG A 453 10.94 51.43 -12.18
C ARG A 453 9.57 51.61 -12.82
N LEU A 454 9.26 52.79 -13.34
CA LEU A 454 8.02 53.05 -14.09
C LEU A 454 7.96 52.27 -15.41
N GLN A 455 9.09 52.10 -16.10
CA GLN A 455 9.15 51.28 -17.32
C GLN A 455 8.96 49.79 -17.02
N ALA A 456 9.49 49.28 -15.89
CA ALA A 456 9.27 47.90 -15.46
C ALA A 456 7.81 47.65 -15.07
N GLU A 457 7.16 48.62 -14.40
CA GLU A 457 5.76 48.55 -14.01
C GLU A 457 4.81 48.59 -15.21
N LEU A 458 5.09 49.44 -16.21
CA LEU A 458 4.37 49.45 -17.49
C LEU A 458 4.52 48.15 -18.28
N LYS A 459 5.69 47.51 -18.21
CA LYS A 459 5.93 46.21 -18.85
C LYS A 459 5.13 45.10 -18.16
N ALA A 460 5.12 45.07 -16.84
CA ALA A 460 4.35 44.10 -16.05
C ALA A 460 2.84 44.23 -16.32
N LEU A 461 2.30 45.44 -16.40
CA LEU A 461 0.88 45.67 -16.72
C LEU A 461 0.50 45.22 -18.15
N ARG A 462 1.42 45.33 -19.11
CA ARG A 462 1.20 44.83 -20.48
C ARG A 462 1.22 43.30 -20.53
N GLU A 463 2.12 42.66 -19.78
CA GLU A 463 2.18 41.20 -19.66
C GLU A 463 0.95 40.63 -18.94
N GLU A 464 0.48 41.30 -17.89
CA GLU A 464 -0.75 40.92 -17.18
C GLU A 464 -2.00 41.07 -18.07
N LYS A 465 -2.07 42.15 -18.87
CA LYS A 465 -3.17 42.33 -19.83
C LYS A 465 -3.15 41.26 -20.93
N ALA A 466 -1.98 40.93 -21.46
CA ALA A 466 -1.84 39.87 -22.48
C ALA A 466 -2.25 38.49 -21.93
N ALA A 467 -1.85 38.16 -20.69
CA ALA A 467 -2.24 36.91 -20.04
C ALA A 467 -3.76 36.82 -19.81
N ARG A 468 -4.41 37.95 -19.51
CA ARG A 468 -5.87 38.00 -19.34
C ARG A 468 -6.61 37.79 -20.67
N GLU A 469 -6.12 38.39 -21.76
CA GLU A 469 -6.69 38.19 -23.09
C GLU A 469 -6.51 36.74 -23.60
N GLU A 470 -5.38 36.09 -23.28
CA GLU A 470 -5.15 34.68 -23.59
C GLU A 470 -6.06 33.74 -22.80
N ALA A 471 -6.27 34.00 -21.51
CA ALA A 471 -7.20 33.24 -20.67
C ALA A 471 -8.65 33.37 -21.15
N GLU A 472 -9.04 34.54 -21.67
CA GLU A 472 -10.38 34.77 -22.20
C GLU A 472 -10.59 34.03 -23.53
N ARG A 473 -9.57 33.96 -24.39
CA ARG A 473 -9.59 33.13 -25.60
C ARG A 473 -9.66 31.63 -25.29
N GLU A 474 -8.91 31.16 -24.30
CA GLU A 474 -8.95 29.75 -23.89
C GLU A 474 -10.33 29.38 -23.31
N LYS A 475 -10.96 30.31 -22.57
CA LYS A 475 -12.32 30.12 -22.06
C LYS A 475 -13.35 30.05 -23.19
N ALA A 476 -13.27 30.96 -24.17
CA ALA A 476 -14.14 30.95 -25.35
C ALA A 476 -14.00 29.64 -26.15
N PHE A 477 -12.77 29.18 -26.36
CA PHE A 477 -12.49 27.91 -27.06
C PHE A 477 -13.08 26.70 -26.31
N LYS A 478 -12.98 26.66 -24.98
CA LYS A 478 -13.58 25.58 -24.16
C LYS A 478 -15.10 25.61 -24.20
N GLU A 479 -15.72 26.79 -24.20
CA GLU A 479 -17.17 26.92 -24.32
C GLU A 479 -17.67 26.44 -25.68
N GLU A 480 -16.96 26.76 -26.76
CA GLU A 480 -17.26 26.27 -28.12
C GLU A 480 -17.12 24.75 -28.24
N LEU A 481 -16.03 24.17 -27.72
CA LEU A 481 -15.83 22.72 -27.72
C LEU A 481 -16.92 21.99 -26.92
N MET A 482 -17.32 22.54 -25.77
CA MET A 482 -18.40 21.99 -24.94
C MET A 482 -19.78 22.12 -25.58
N ALA A 483 -19.96 23.05 -26.51
CA ALA A 483 -21.17 23.15 -27.32
C ALA A 483 -21.19 22.06 -28.41
N GLN A 484 -20.06 21.84 -29.09
CA GLN A 484 -19.92 20.77 -30.10
C GLN A 484 -20.13 19.37 -29.51
N VAL A 485 -19.56 19.10 -28.32
CA VAL A 485 -19.76 17.83 -27.62
C VAL A 485 -21.22 17.61 -27.21
N ARG A 486 -21.95 18.68 -26.86
CA ARG A 486 -23.39 18.60 -26.56
C ARG A 486 -24.20 18.27 -27.82
N ALA A 487 -23.92 18.93 -28.93
CA ALA A 487 -24.58 18.65 -30.21
C ALA A 487 -24.36 17.21 -30.67
N ALA A 488 -23.11 16.71 -30.64
CA ALA A 488 -22.80 15.32 -31.01
C ALA A 488 -23.50 14.27 -30.10
N ARG A 489 -23.74 14.63 -28.83
CA ARG A 489 -24.42 13.76 -27.88
C ARG A 489 -25.95 13.75 -28.08
N GLU A 490 -26.52 14.84 -28.55
CA GLU A 490 -27.93 14.90 -28.97
C GLU A 490 -28.14 14.12 -30.28
N GLU A 491 -27.24 14.26 -31.25
CA GLU A 491 -27.26 13.50 -32.52
C GLU A 491 -27.20 11.98 -32.27
N MET A 492 -26.26 11.51 -31.44
CA MET A 492 -26.21 10.09 -31.05
C MET A 492 -27.45 9.64 -30.27
N ARG A 493 -28.12 10.53 -29.53
CA ARG A 493 -29.33 10.19 -28.79
C ARG A 493 -30.53 10.02 -29.72
N GLU A 494 -30.64 10.86 -30.75
CA GLU A 494 -31.67 10.75 -31.77
C GLU A 494 -31.47 9.51 -32.65
N GLU A 495 -30.23 9.19 -33.00
CA GLU A 495 -29.87 7.97 -33.73
C GLU A 495 -30.22 6.70 -32.92
N PHE A 496 -30.00 6.73 -31.60
CA PHE A 496 -30.37 5.63 -30.69
C PHE A 496 -31.89 5.54 -30.44
N ALA A 497 -32.61 6.67 -30.47
CA ALA A 497 -34.06 6.66 -30.36
C ALA A 497 -34.73 6.11 -31.63
N SER A 498 -34.12 6.30 -32.80
CA SER A 498 -34.63 5.76 -34.07
C SER A 498 -34.46 4.24 -34.24
N SER A 499 -33.53 3.62 -33.50
CA SER A 499 -33.15 2.20 -33.64
C SER A 499 -33.88 1.24 -32.67
N THR A 500 -34.81 1.73 -31.84
CA THR A 500 -35.53 0.90 -30.84
C THR A 500 -36.89 0.36 -31.29
N ASN A 501 -37.28 0.50 -32.56
CA ASN A 501 -38.51 -0.11 -33.12
C ASN A 501 -38.23 -1.39 -33.92
N VAL A 502 -37.70 -2.44 -33.29
CA VAL A 502 -37.69 -3.80 -33.88
C VAL A 502 -38.19 -4.82 -32.86
N VAL A 503 -39.39 -5.36 -33.13
CA VAL A 503 -40.08 -6.40 -32.37
C VAL A 503 -39.39 -7.76 -32.58
N PRO A 504 -39.10 -8.58 -31.54
CA PRO A 504 -38.52 -9.89 -31.75
C PRO A 504 -39.58 -10.92 -32.16
N THR A 505 -39.34 -11.62 -33.28
CA THR A 505 -40.15 -12.76 -33.74
C THR A 505 -39.55 -14.08 -33.19
N PRO A 506 -40.34 -15.09 -32.79
CA PRO A 506 -39.81 -16.31 -32.17
C PRO A 506 -39.29 -17.30 -33.22
N VAL A 507 -38.13 -17.91 -32.96
CA VAL A 507 -37.51 -18.93 -33.81
C VAL A 507 -38.01 -20.32 -33.43
N ARG A 508 -38.43 -21.06 -34.47
CA ARG A 508 -39.04 -22.40 -34.46
C ARG A 508 -37.99 -23.48 -34.73
N SER A 509 -38.26 -24.68 -34.24
CA SER A 509 -37.44 -25.90 -34.23
C SER A 509 -37.35 -26.68 -35.56
N GLY A 510 -36.31 -27.54 -35.66
CA GLY A 510 -36.12 -28.64 -36.65
C GLY A 510 -34.89 -28.43 -37.55
N THR A 511 -34.07 -29.40 -37.97
CA THR A 511 -34.04 -30.88 -37.87
C THR A 511 -32.63 -31.35 -38.34
N ALA A 512 -32.29 -32.63 -38.13
CA ALA A 512 -30.93 -33.19 -38.14
C ALA A 512 -30.33 -33.68 -39.50
N THR A 513 -28.98 -33.60 -39.61
CA THR A 513 -27.99 -34.51 -40.27
C THR A 513 -28.02 -34.73 -41.81
N PRO A 514 -26.89 -35.07 -42.51
CA PRO A 514 -25.84 -36.02 -42.09
C PRO A 514 -24.36 -35.71 -42.45
N ARG A 515 -23.47 -36.52 -41.84
CA ARG A 515 -22.02 -36.64 -42.06
C ARG A 515 -21.68 -37.27 -43.42
N VAL A 516 -20.60 -36.80 -44.06
CA VAL A 516 -19.64 -37.63 -44.84
C VAL A 516 -18.22 -37.11 -44.60
N PRO A 517 -17.20 -38.00 -44.45
CA PRO A 517 -15.80 -37.66 -44.11
C PRO A 517 -14.86 -37.66 -45.33
N ALA A 518 -13.81 -36.84 -45.29
CA ALA A 518 -12.61 -36.92 -46.16
C ALA A 518 -11.49 -36.07 -45.51
N SER A 519 -10.50 -36.68 -44.87
CA SER A 519 -9.19 -37.05 -45.45
C SER A 519 -8.27 -35.86 -45.77
N GLY A 520 -7.18 -35.75 -45.00
CA GLY A 520 -5.86 -35.42 -45.53
C GLY A 520 -5.45 -33.94 -45.64
N SER A 521 -4.73 -33.44 -44.64
CA SER A 521 -3.46 -32.73 -44.85
C SER A 521 -2.65 -32.71 -43.56
N GLN A 522 -1.88 -33.77 -43.31
CA GLN A 522 -0.62 -33.64 -42.59
C GLN A 522 0.38 -32.98 -43.54
N GLY A 523 1.06 -31.93 -43.08
CA GLY A 523 2.26 -31.39 -43.71
C GLY A 523 2.25 -29.86 -43.84
N THR A 524 3.31 -29.25 -43.28
CA THR A 524 3.65 -27.80 -43.22
C THR A 524 2.94 -27.05 -42.08
N SER A 525 3.59 -26.40 -41.10
CA SER A 525 4.96 -25.90 -40.96
C SER A 525 5.43 -25.93 -39.49
N ALA A 526 6.43 -26.75 -39.15
CA ALA A 526 7.06 -26.80 -37.82
C ALA A 526 7.90 -25.55 -37.45
N THR A 527 7.85 -24.51 -38.28
CA THR A 527 8.62 -23.26 -38.14
C THR A 527 7.77 -22.04 -37.78
N GLU A 528 6.44 -22.13 -37.86
CA GLU A 528 5.55 -21.02 -37.52
C GLU A 528 5.14 -21.02 -36.04
N PHE A 529 5.06 -19.84 -35.45
CA PHE A 529 4.62 -19.67 -34.07
C PHE A 529 3.13 -19.96 -33.91
N SER A 530 2.79 -20.85 -32.99
CA SER A 530 1.43 -20.99 -32.48
C SER A 530 1.03 -19.73 -31.70
N ALA A 531 -0.27 -19.54 -31.44
CA ALA A 531 -0.74 -18.43 -30.61
C ALA A 531 -0.13 -18.44 -29.20
N ALA A 532 0.15 -19.63 -28.66
CA ALA A 532 0.82 -19.80 -27.36
C ALA A 532 2.31 -19.38 -27.42
N HIS A 533 3.03 -19.73 -28.50
CA HIS A 533 4.43 -19.30 -28.71
C HIS A 533 4.54 -17.78 -28.71
N ARG A 534 3.64 -17.09 -29.43
CA ARG A 534 3.62 -15.62 -29.51
C ARG A 534 3.38 -14.97 -28.13
N LEU A 535 2.49 -15.53 -27.32
CA LEU A 535 2.18 -15.01 -25.99
C LEU A 535 3.39 -15.09 -25.04
N ILE A 536 4.06 -16.25 -25.01
CA ILE A 536 5.22 -16.49 -24.14
C ILE A 536 6.40 -15.59 -24.52
N ILE A 537 6.69 -15.50 -25.82
CA ILE A 537 7.76 -14.64 -26.35
C ILE A 537 7.46 -13.17 -26.04
N HIS A 538 6.21 -12.72 -26.23
CA HIS A 538 5.79 -11.36 -25.94
C HIS A 538 5.91 -11.00 -24.45
N GLN A 539 5.50 -11.93 -23.57
CA GLN A 539 5.57 -11.72 -22.12
C GLN A 539 7.01 -11.68 -21.62
N ALA A 540 7.89 -12.49 -22.19
CA ALA A 540 9.29 -12.54 -21.79
C ALA A 540 10.13 -11.36 -22.31
N LEU A 541 9.78 -10.79 -23.47
CA LEU A 541 10.51 -9.68 -24.09
C LEU A 541 10.02 -8.29 -23.70
N GLY A 542 8.97 -8.20 -22.86
CA GLY A 542 8.66 -7.00 -22.08
C GLY A 542 8.57 -5.68 -22.86
N GLY A 543 7.98 -5.70 -24.07
CA GLY A 543 7.71 -4.49 -24.85
C GLY A 543 8.63 -4.23 -26.04
N TYR A 544 9.50 -5.16 -26.44
CA TYR A 544 10.28 -5.02 -27.67
C TYR A 544 9.39 -5.10 -28.92
N GLU A 545 9.08 -3.97 -29.56
CA GLU A 545 8.06 -3.89 -30.62
C GLU A 545 8.42 -4.67 -31.89
N GLY A 546 9.71 -4.80 -32.22
CA GLY A 546 10.18 -5.51 -33.42
C GLY A 546 9.86 -7.02 -33.46
N VAL A 547 9.56 -7.63 -32.30
CA VAL A 547 9.28 -9.07 -32.18
C VAL A 547 7.78 -9.39 -32.26
N LYS A 548 6.90 -8.39 -32.09
CA LYS A 548 5.44 -8.58 -32.20
C LYS A 548 5.00 -9.05 -33.59
N SER A 549 5.80 -8.77 -34.61
CA SER A 549 5.52 -9.13 -36.01
C SER A 549 6.17 -10.45 -36.46
N CYS A 550 7.00 -11.10 -35.63
CA CYS A 550 7.66 -12.34 -36.04
C CYS A 550 6.69 -13.52 -36.05
N GLY A 551 6.56 -14.17 -37.22
CA GLY A 551 5.72 -15.35 -37.41
C GLY A 551 6.46 -16.68 -37.24
N SER A 552 7.79 -16.69 -37.27
CA SER A 552 8.61 -17.91 -37.25
C SER A 552 9.91 -17.77 -36.45
N TRP A 553 10.53 -18.90 -36.10
CA TRP A 553 11.84 -18.94 -35.44
C TRP A 553 12.95 -18.29 -36.29
N ASP A 554 12.91 -18.47 -37.60
CA ASP A 554 13.90 -17.92 -38.52
C ASP A 554 13.78 -16.40 -38.65
N GLU A 555 12.55 -15.88 -38.68
CA GLU A 555 12.30 -14.45 -38.69
C GLU A 555 12.74 -13.78 -37.38
N LEU A 556 12.50 -14.43 -36.24
CA LEU A 556 12.99 -13.97 -34.94
C LEU A 556 14.51 -13.94 -34.88
N SER A 557 15.18 -14.99 -35.36
CA SER A 557 16.64 -15.08 -35.39
C SER A 557 17.25 -13.98 -36.28
N ASN A 558 16.67 -13.76 -37.47
CA ASN A 558 17.15 -12.76 -38.42
C ASN A 558 16.96 -11.33 -37.89
N LYS A 559 15.82 -11.01 -37.25
CA LYS A 559 15.63 -9.68 -36.64
C LYS A 559 16.57 -9.46 -35.46
N LEU A 560 16.75 -10.45 -34.59
CA LEU A 560 17.70 -10.35 -33.49
C LEU A 560 19.15 -10.19 -34.00
N ALA A 561 19.49 -10.77 -35.15
CA ALA A 561 20.81 -10.60 -35.75
C ALA A 561 21.05 -9.19 -36.33
N THR A 562 19.99 -8.44 -36.64
CA THR A 562 20.08 -7.05 -37.14
C THR A 562 20.12 -5.99 -36.03
N GLU A 563 19.89 -6.37 -34.78
CA GLU A 563 19.91 -5.44 -33.64
C GLU A 563 21.33 -5.02 -33.25
N THR A 564 21.44 -3.90 -32.53
CA THR A 564 22.74 -3.44 -32.03
C THR A 564 23.27 -4.37 -30.93
N ASP A 565 24.59 -4.57 -30.86
CA ASP A 565 25.21 -5.47 -29.86
C ASP A 565 24.92 -5.03 -28.41
N ASP A 566 24.73 -3.74 -28.16
CA ASP A 566 24.36 -3.22 -26.84
C ASP A 566 22.91 -3.56 -26.46
N ASP A 567 21.99 -3.49 -27.40
CA ASP A 567 20.58 -3.86 -27.19
C ASP A 567 20.42 -5.38 -27.03
N LEU A 568 21.14 -6.17 -27.82
CA LEU A 568 21.22 -7.63 -27.67
C LEU A 568 21.80 -8.06 -26.32
N LYS A 569 22.83 -7.37 -25.82
CA LYS A 569 23.38 -7.63 -24.47
C LYS A 569 22.39 -7.30 -23.37
N ALA A 570 21.63 -6.20 -23.53
CA ALA A 570 20.58 -5.83 -22.60
C ALA A 570 19.45 -6.88 -22.60
N LEU A 571 19.04 -7.34 -23.78
CA LEU A 571 18.03 -8.37 -23.98
C LEU A 571 18.47 -9.73 -23.43
N TYR A 572 19.73 -10.12 -23.67
CA TYR A 572 20.29 -11.35 -23.14
C TYR A 572 20.23 -11.37 -21.61
N LYS A 573 20.56 -10.25 -20.95
CA LYS A 573 20.54 -10.15 -19.48
C LYS A 573 19.13 -10.13 -18.90
N SER A 574 18.14 -9.61 -19.64
CA SER A 574 16.74 -9.61 -19.18
C SER A 574 16.11 -10.99 -19.29
N VAL A 575 16.36 -11.69 -20.40
CA VAL A 575 15.81 -13.02 -20.68
C VAL A 575 16.56 -14.13 -19.93
N ILE A 576 17.90 -14.11 -19.97
CA ILE A 576 18.75 -15.14 -19.36
C ILE A 576 19.44 -14.54 -18.13
N LYS A 577 18.76 -14.63 -16.98
CA LYS A 577 19.17 -13.99 -15.70
C LYS A 577 20.48 -14.53 -15.08
N LYS A 578 21.05 -15.63 -15.59
CA LYS A 578 22.28 -16.26 -15.08
C LYS A 578 23.21 -16.66 -16.23
N GLY A 579 24.46 -16.17 -16.20
CA GLY A 579 25.53 -16.56 -17.12
C GLY A 579 26.28 -15.36 -17.71
N ALA A 580 27.53 -15.58 -18.15
CA ALA A 580 28.29 -14.56 -18.87
C ALA A 580 27.70 -14.33 -20.27
N VAL A 581 27.59 -13.07 -20.69
CA VAL A 581 27.07 -12.72 -22.01
C VAL A 581 28.07 -13.17 -23.09
N PRO A 582 27.64 -13.94 -24.12
CA PRO A 582 28.53 -14.36 -25.20
C PRO A 582 29.17 -13.17 -25.92
N LYS A 583 30.42 -13.33 -26.36
CA LYS A 583 31.19 -12.25 -27.00
C LYS A 583 30.78 -11.94 -28.44
N SER A 584 30.13 -12.86 -29.15
CA SER A 584 29.70 -12.67 -30.54
C SER A 584 28.18 -12.54 -30.64
N THR A 585 27.71 -11.64 -31.51
CA THR A 585 26.30 -11.38 -31.80
C THR A 585 25.55 -12.66 -32.17
N GLY A 586 26.09 -13.48 -33.09
CA GLY A 586 25.48 -14.75 -33.47
C GLY A 586 25.32 -15.74 -32.31
N ALA A 587 26.26 -15.78 -31.36
CA ALA A 587 26.14 -16.63 -30.19
C ALA A 587 25.14 -16.09 -29.15
N GLN A 588 24.95 -14.77 -29.09
CA GLN A 588 23.92 -14.15 -28.25
C GLN A 588 22.52 -14.49 -28.80
N VAL A 589 22.30 -14.30 -30.10
CA VAL A 589 21.04 -14.63 -30.79
C VAL A 589 20.68 -16.10 -30.61
N CYS A 590 21.61 -17.02 -30.92
CA CYS A 590 21.36 -18.45 -30.83
C CYS A 590 20.98 -18.90 -29.40
N LYS A 591 21.63 -18.35 -28.36
CA LYS A 591 21.29 -18.67 -26.97
C LYS A 591 19.93 -18.12 -26.55
N ILE A 592 19.55 -16.93 -27.00
CA ILE A 592 18.23 -16.34 -26.72
C ILE A 592 17.14 -17.20 -27.37
N VAL A 593 17.30 -17.54 -28.65
CA VAL A 593 16.35 -18.39 -29.39
C VAL A 593 16.22 -19.78 -28.75
N THR A 594 17.34 -20.43 -28.44
CA THR A 594 17.35 -21.75 -27.78
C THR A 594 16.68 -21.70 -26.40
N HIS A 595 16.83 -20.59 -25.66
CA HIS A 595 16.18 -20.43 -24.36
C HIS A 595 14.65 -20.37 -24.50
N PHE A 596 14.13 -19.66 -25.50
CA PHE A 596 12.70 -19.61 -25.76
C PHE A 596 12.13 -20.95 -26.23
N GLN A 597 12.86 -21.67 -27.09
CA GLN A 597 12.45 -23.02 -27.51
C GLN A 597 12.31 -23.95 -26.29
N ARG A 598 13.28 -23.92 -25.36
CA ARG A 598 13.21 -24.73 -24.12
C ARG A 598 12.07 -24.32 -23.19
N LEU A 599 11.81 -23.02 -23.04
CA LEU A 599 10.70 -22.53 -22.22
C LEU A 599 9.35 -22.99 -22.75
N ILE A 600 9.20 -23.02 -24.07
CA ILE A 600 7.99 -23.48 -24.75
C ILE A 600 7.84 -25.00 -24.62
N SER A 601 8.90 -25.78 -24.88
CA SER A 601 8.83 -27.24 -24.70
C SER A 601 8.50 -27.64 -23.25
N ALA A 602 9.07 -26.95 -22.25
CA ALA A 602 8.75 -27.18 -20.85
C ALA A 602 7.30 -26.79 -20.47
N PHE A 603 6.70 -25.86 -21.21
CA PHE A 603 5.29 -25.48 -21.03
C PHE A 603 4.34 -26.49 -21.69
N GLU A 604 4.73 -27.07 -22.83
CA GLU A 604 3.95 -28.10 -23.53
C GLU A 604 4.01 -29.47 -22.83
N GLU A 605 5.14 -29.84 -22.22
CA GLU A 605 5.28 -31.08 -21.43
C GLU A 605 4.58 -31.00 -20.05
N GLY A 606 4.20 -29.81 -19.60
CA GLY A 606 3.61 -29.56 -18.29
C GLY A 606 2.07 -29.51 -18.27
N ASN A 607 1.40 -29.75 -19.40
CA ASN A 607 -0.07 -29.75 -19.54
C ASN A 607 -0.63 -31.14 -19.84
#